data_AF-A0A8S9GSE3-F1
#
_entry.id   AF-A0A8S9GSE3-F1
#
_cell.length_a   1.000
_cell.length_b   1.000
_cell.length_c   1.000
_cell.angle_alpha   90.00
_cell.angle_beta   90.00
_cell.angle_gamma   90.00
#
_symmetry.space_group_name_H-M   'P 1'
#
loop_
_entity.id
_entity.type
_entity.pdbx_description
1 polymer ?
#
loop_
_entity_poly.entity_id
_entity_poly.type
_entity_poly.pdbx_seq_one_letter_code
_entity_poly.pdbx_strand_id
1 'polypeptide(L)'
;MGLTEEEIKRIYRIQKTLMQMLKDRGYFIADSEITMTLSQFVRKHGDNMKREDLVTLRAKRNDSCDQLYVFFPDEVKVGVNTMKLYTNRMKSENVYRAILVVQQNLTPFARNCISQISSKFHLEVFQEAEMLVNIKEHLPRIQVTDPIARYFGLKRGQVVKIIRPSETAGRYVTYRYAV
;
A
#
# COMPACT_ATOMS: atom_id res chain seq x y z
N MET A 1 9.61 23.26 -5.37
CA MET A 1 9.12 23.72 -4.05
C MET A 1 9.19 22.53 -3.12
N GLY A 2 9.65 22.71 -1.90
CA GLY A 2 9.61 21.64 -0.89
C GLY A 2 8.17 21.29 -0.53
N LEU A 3 7.96 20.07 -0.05
CA LEU A 3 6.67 19.66 0.51
C LEU A 3 6.32 20.51 1.74
N THR A 4 5.05 20.84 1.90
CA THR A 4 4.54 21.53 3.09
C THR A 4 4.55 20.62 4.31
N GLU A 5 4.55 21.19 5.53
CA GLU A 5 4.49 20.38 6.76
C GLU A 5 3.29 19.45 6.84
N GLU A 6 2.15 19.87 6.29
CA GLU A 6 0.93 19.05 6.24
C GLU A 6 1.11 17.85 5.30
N GLU A 7 1.72 18.06 4.14
CA GLU A 7 2.05 16.99 3.21
C GLU A 7 3.07 16.02 3.80
N ILE A 8 4.08 16.52 4.52
CA ILE A 8 5.06 15.68 5.23
C ILE A 8 4.37 14.79 6.27
N LYS A 9 3.46 15.35 7.07
CA LYS A 9 2.66 14.58 8.04
C LYS A 9 1.80 13.52 7.34
N ARG A 10 1.20 13.87 6.19
CA ARG A 10 0.37 12.97 5.39
C ARG A 10 1.19 11.80 4.84
N ILE A 11 2.32 12.11 4.21
CA ILE A 11 3.26 11.13 3.64
C ILE A 11 3.80 10.23 4.75
N TYR A 12 4.16 10.77 5.91
CA TYR A 12 4.61 9.97 7.05
C TYR A 12 3.57 8.93 7.48
N ARG A 13 2.29 9.30 7.57
CA ARG A 13 1.20 8.37 7.88
C ARG A 13 1.07 7.28 6.82
N ILE A 14 1.08 7.67 5.55
CA ILE A 14 1.01 6.75 4.40
C ILE A 14 2.19 5.78 4.42
N GLN A 15 3.40 6.28 4.65
CA GLN A 15 4.62 5.48 4.70
C GLN A 15 4.56 4.47 5.85
N LYS A 16 4.03 4.86 7.01
CA LYS A 16 3.85 3.95 8.15
C LYS A 16 2.88 2.81 7.80
N THR A 17 1.72 3.14 7.23
CA THR A 17 0.75 2.14 6.74
C THR A 17 1.37 1.22 5.71
N LEU A 18 2.14 1.78 4.77
CA LEU A 18 2.80 1.04 3.71
C LEU A 18 3.86 0.08 4.26
N MET A 19 4.72 0.52 5.17
CA MET A 19 5.72 -0.35 5.81
C MET A 19 5.06 -1.48 6.61
N GLN A 20 3.97 -1.20 7.31
CA GLN A 20 3.20 -2.23 8.01
C GLN A 20 2.57 -3.23 7.05
N MET A 21 1.96 -2.76 5.95
CA MET A 21 1.38 -3.60 4.90
C MET A 21 2.44 -4.51 4.25
N LEU A 22 3.62 -3.96 3.94
CA LEU A 22 4.72 -4.72 3.35
C LEU A 22 5.25 -5.79 4.32
N LYS A 23 5.36 -5.47 5.62
CA LYS A 23 5.74 -6.47 6.64
C LYS A 23 4.70 -7.60 6.72
N ASP A 24 3.41 -7.27 6.71
CA ASP A 24 2.32 -8.26 6.72
C ASP A 24 2.33 -9.14 5.47
N ARG A 25 2.77 -8.61 4.32
CA ARG A 25 2.95 -9.36 3.06
C ARG A 25 4.23 -10.21 3.01
N GLY A 26 5.04 -10.20 4.07
CA GLY A 26 6.27 -11.01 4.17
C GLY A 26 7.52 -10.36 3.58
N TYR A 27 7.51 -9.05 3.32
CA TYR A 27 8.71 -8.31 2.93
C TYR A 27 9.64 -8.09 4.14
N PHE A 28 10.94 -8.00 3.86
CA PHE A 28 11.93 -7.71 4.90
C PHE A 28 11.88 -6.22 5.25
N ILE A 29 11.34 -5.93 6.43
CA ILE A 29 11.24 -4.59 7.00
C ILE A 29 11.69 -4.67 8.45
N ALA A 30 12.61 -3.77 8.81
CA ALA A 30 13.09 -3.63 10.17
C ALA A 30 12.05 -2.96 11.06
N ASP A 31 11.93 -3.42 12.31
CA ASP A 31 10.95 -2.86 13.25
C ASP A 31 11.20 -1.38 13.55
N SER A 32 12.45 -0.94 13.49
CA SER A 32 12.85 0.46 13.62
C SER A 32 12.28 1.36 12.52
N GLU A 33 11.99 0.83 11.33
CA GLU A 33 11.37 1.62 10.25
C GLU A 33 9.87 1.83 10.49
N ILE A 34 9.21 0.89 11.18
CA ILE A 34 7.77 0.96 11.47
C ILE A 34 7.51 1.84 12.70
N THR A 35 8.40 1.78 13.68
CA THR A 35 8.31 2.58 14.92
C THR A 35 8.96 3.96 14.81
N MET A 36 9.56 4.28 13.65
CA MET A 36 10.18 5.57 13.37
C MET A 36 9.21 6.73 13.65
N THR A 37 9.68 7.75 14.36
CA THR A 37 8.87 8.94 14.69
C THR A 37 8.87 9.94 13.54
N LEU A 38 7.88 10.86 13.52
CA LEU A 38 7.82 11.92 12.51
C LEU A 38 9.10 12.77 12.48
N SER A 39 9.65 13.12 13.64
CA SER A 39 10.89 13.90 13.73
C SER A 39 12.08 13.14 13.16
N GLN A 40 12.17 11.83 13.37
CA GLN A 40 13.20 10.99 12.77
C GLN A 40 13.03 10.87 11.25
N PHE A 41 11.79 10.79 10.79
CA PHE A 41 11.45 10.76 9.37
C PHE A 41 11.88 12.04 8.65
N VAL A 42 11.53 13.21 9.21
CA VAL A 42 11.96 14.52 8.68
C VAL A 42 13.49 14.63 8.71
N ARG A 43 14.15 14.21 9.79
CA ARG A 43 15.61 14.23 9.88
C ARG A 43 16.29 13.33 8.84
N LYS A 44 15.68 12.19 8.51
CA LYS A 44 16.21 11.23 7.53
C LYS A 44 16.11 11.75 6.09
N HIS A 45 15.03 12.43 5.76
CA HIS A 45 14.75 12.89 4.40
C HIS A 45 15.06 14.38 4.16
N GLY A 46 15.35 15.14 5.23
CA GLY A 46 15.66 16.57 5.18
C GLY A 46 14.42 17.47 5.09
N ASP A 47 14.60 18.77 5.33
CA ASP A 47 13.52 19.76 5.31
C ASP A 47 12.96 20.01 3.90
N ASN A 48 13.73 19.72 2.84
CA ASN A 48 13.30 19.89 1.45
C ASN A 48 13.02 18.55 0.77
N MET A 49 12.20 17.75 1.42
CA MET A 49 11.87 16.39 0.99
C MET A 49 11.22 16.38 -0.39
N LYS A 50 11.74 15.57 -1.32
CA LYS A 50 11.09 15.30 -2.61
C LYS A 50 10.41 13.95 -2.60
N ARG A 51 9.34 13.81 -3.39
CA ARG A 51 8.64 12.54 -3.53
C ARG A 51 9.48 11.44 -4.20
N GLU A 52 10.48 11.82 -4.98
CA GLU A 52 11.45 10.88 -5.55
C GLU A 52 12.31 10.19 -4.48
N ASP A 53 12.58 10.84 -3.35
CA ASP A 53 13.38 10.31 -2.24
C ASP A 53 12.62 9.27 -1.40
N LEU A 54 11.30 9.14 -1.63
CA LEU A 54 10.45 8.12 -1.01
C LEU A 54 10.49 6.79 -1.75
N VAL A 55 11.05 6.76 -2.96
CA VAL A 55 11.10 5.55 -3.76
C VAL A 55 11.89 4.49 -3.00
N THR A 56 11.22 3.39 -2.68
CA THR A 56 11.78 2.34 -1.85
C THR A 56 11.76 1.02 -2.59
N LEU A 57 12.89 0.32 -2.61
CA LEU A 57 13.01 -1.06 -3.08
C LEU A 57 13.04 -2.00 -1.88
N ARG A 58 12.20 -3.03 -1.87
CA ARG A 58 12.13 -4.04 -0.79
C ARG A 58 12.14 -5.46 -1.36
N ALA A 59 12.93 -6.34 -0.76
CA ALA A 59 12.94 -7.76 -1.08
C ALA A 59 12.10 -8.56 -0.06
N LYS A 60 11.58 -9.72 -0.48
CA LYS A 60 10.96 -10.66 0.45
C LYS A 60 11.97 -11.26 1.42
N ARG A 61 11.49 -11.67 2.60
CA ARG A 61 12.34 -12.32 3.62
C ARG A 61 12.90 -13.66 3.15
N ASN A 62 12.11 -14.41 2.39
CA ASN A 62 12.41 -15.79 2.01
C ASN A 62 12.83 -15.92 0.54
N ASP A 63 12.75 -14.85 -0.24
CA ASP A 63 13.05 -14.83 -1.67
C ASP A 63 13.61 -13.47 -2.06
N SER A 64 14.92 -13.39 -2.27
CA SER A 64 15.61 -12.15 -2.67
C SER A 64 15.35 -11.75 -4.12
N CYS A 65 14.84 -12.66 -4.96
CA CYS A 65 14.43 -12.37 -6.33
C CYS A 65 13.06 -11.70 -6.38
N ASP A 66 12.20 -11.95 -5.39
CA ASP A 66 10.89 -11.29 -5.28
C ASP A 66 11.03 -9.90 -4.63
N GLN A 67 11.46 -8.95 -5.47
CA GLN A 67 11.61 -7.55 -5.11
C GLN A 67 10.39 -6.74 -5.51
N LEU A 68 10.15 -5.67 -4.75
CA LEU A 68 9.01 -4.78 -4.91
C LEU A 68 9.48 -3.33 -4.86
N TYR A 69 9.13 -2.60 -5.91
CA TYR A 69 9.26 -1.16 -5.95
C TYR A 69 8.06 -0.45 -5.32
N VAL A 70 8.30 0.65 -4.63
CA VAL A 70 7.25 1.56 -4.16
C VAL A 70 7.52 2.93 -4.74
N PHE A 71 6.60 3.44 -5.55
CA PHE A 71 6.71 4.72 -6.23
C PHE A 71 5.71 5.73 -5.69
N PHE A 72 6.19 6.95 -5.48
CA PHE A 72 5.40 8.12 -5.08
C PHE A 72 5.50 9.19 -6.18
N PRO A 73 4.60 9.18 -7.18
CA PRO A 73 4.51 10.25 -8.16
C PRO A 73 4.20 11.60 -7.52
N ASP A 74 4.80 12.66 -8.06
CA ASP A 74 4.54 14.06 -7.67
C ASP A 74 3.33 14.65 -8.41
N GLU A 75 3.01 14.12 -9.58
CA GLU A 75 1.85 14.53 -10.37
C GLU A 75 0.53 14.18 -9.66
N VAL A 76 -0.36 15.16 -9.55
CA VAL A 76 -1.73 14.98 -9.02
C VAL A 76 -2.49 13.90 -9.82
N LYS A 77 -2.32 13.90 -11.14
CA LYS A 77 -2.85 12.89 -12.06
C LYS A 77 -1.71 12.32 -12.89
N VAL A 78 -1.40 11.04 -12.64
CA VAL A 78 -0.29 10.37 -13.32
C VAL A 78 -0.61 10.16 -14.81
N GLY A 79 0.29 10.63 -15.65
CA GLY A 79 0.25 10.46 -17.10
C GLY A 79 0.97 9.20 -17.61
N VAL A 80 0.85 8.94 -18.92
CA VAL A 80 1.50 7.78 -19.57
C VAL A 80 3.03 7.91 -19.58
N ASN A 81 3.56 9.13 -19.66
CA ASN A 81 5.02 9.38 -19.68
C ASN A 81 5.68 8.92 -18.38
N THR A 82 5.09 9.29 -17.24
CA THR A 82 5.53 8.90 -15.90
C THR A 82 5.46 7.37 -15.71
N MET A 83 4.39 6.75 -16.22
CA MET A 83 4.27 5.28 -16.23
C MET A 83 5.37 4.60 -17.05
N LYS A 84 5.71 5.14 -18.22
CA LYS A 84 6.81 4.63 -19.05
C LYS A 84 8.17 4.76 -18.35
N LEU A 85 8.41 5.89 -17.67
CA LEU A 85 9.63 6.10 -16.88
C LEU A 85 9.80 5.02 -15.81
N TYR A 86 8.76 4.77 -15.01
CA TYR A 86 8.80 3.73 -13.98
C TYR A 86 8.93 2.33 -14.57
N THR A 87 8.23 2.03 -15.66
CA THR A 87 8.33 0.73 -16.33
C THR A 87 9.75 0.49 -16.87
N ASN A 88 10.42 1.51 -17.39
CA ASN A 88 11.80 1.40 -17.85
C ASN A 88 12.77 1.19 -16.69
N ARG A 89 12.57 1.90 -15.57
CA ARG A 89 13.38 1.69 -14.35
C ARG A 89 13.24 0.26 -13.81
N MET A 90 12.01 -0.23 -13.75
CA MET A 90 11.71 -1.62 -13.36
C MET A 90 12.38 -2.64 -14.27
N LYS A 91 12.39 -2.41 -15.60
CA LYS A 91 13.09 -3.27 -16.56
C LYS A 91 14.60 -3.29 -16.34
N SER A 92 15.22 -2.12 -16.16
CA SER A 92 16.67 -2.01 -15.98
C SER A 92 17.16 -2.78 -14.75
N GLU A 93 16.34 -2.83 -13.71
CA GLU A 93 16.67 -3.49 -12.45
C GLU A 93 16.08 -4.90 -12.32
N ASN A 94 15.41 -5.40 -13.37
CA ASN A 94 14.73 -6.70 -13.40
C ASN A 94 13.72 -6.91 -12.25
N VAL A 95 13.03 -5.84 -11.85
CA VAL A 95 11.99 -5.88 -10.82
C VAL A 95 10.62 -5.90 -11.49
N TYR A 96 9.83 -6.94 -11.23
CA TYR A 96 8.54 -7.15 -11.91
C TYR A 96 7.32 -6.77 -11.06
N ARG A 97 7.52 -6.42 -9.79
CA ARG A 97 6.44 -5.95 -8.91
C ARG A 97 6.63 -4.50 -8.52
N ALA A 98 5.54 -3.74 -8.51
CA ALA A 98 5.56 -2.39 -7.95
C ALA A 98 4.24 -2.00 -7.31
N ILE A 99 4.33 -1.10 -6.34
CA ILE A 99 3.22 -0.37 -5.75
C ILE A 99 3.35 1.08 -6.18
N LEU A 100 2.26 1.65 -6.70
CA LEU A 100 2.16 3.06 -7.06
C LEU A 100 1.17 3.75 -6.12
N VAL A 101 1.62 4.76 -5.39
CA VAL A 101 0.78 5.54 -4.48
C VAL A 101 0.45 6.88 -5.11
N VAL A 102 -0.81 7.08 -5.52
CA VAL A 102 -1.25 8.24 -6.30
C VAL A 102 -2.10 9.20 -5.46
N GLN A 103 -1.95 10.52 -5.68
CA GLN A 103 -2.78 11.53 -5.01
C GLN A 103 -4.26 11.45 -5.43
N GLN A 104 -4.50 11.29 -6.73
CA GLN A 104 -5.82 11.11 -7.32
C GLN A 104 -5.83 9.93 -8.31
N ASN A 105 -7.01 9.60 -8.82
CA ASN A 105 -7.19 8.58 -9.85
C ASN A 105 -6.30 8.82 -11.08
N LEU A 106 -5.78 7.71 -11.63
CA LEU A 106 -5.03 7.69 -12.88
C LEU A 106 -5.85 8.24 -14.05
N THR A 107 -5.14 8.84 -15.02
CA THR A 107 -5.74 9.17 -16.31
C THR A 107 -6.21 7.91 -17.04
N PRO A 108 -7.30 7.95 -17.84
CA PRO A 108 -7.78 6.78 -18.58
C PRO A 108 -6.70 6.14 -19.47
N PHE A 109 -5.84 6.96 -20.08
CA PHE A 109 -4.71 6.50 -20.87
C PHE A 109 -3.66 5.77 -20.03
N ALA A 110 -3.34 6.26 -18.83
CA ALA A 110 -2.42 5.57 -17.92
C ALA A 110 -3.00 4.21 -17.47
N ARG A 111 -4.31 4.14 -17.18
CA ARG A 111 -4.97 2.88 -16.81
C ARG A 111 -4.89 1.84 -17.95
N ASN A 112 -5.09 2.26 -19.20
CA ASN A 112 -4.94 1.38 -20.36
C ASN A 112 -3.49 0.88 -20.50
N CYS A 113 -2.50 1.75 -20.26
CA CYS A 113 -1.09 1.37 -20.27
C CYS A 113 -0.80 0.28 -19.22
N ILE A 114 -1.32 0.42 -18.00
CA ILE A 114 -1.17 -0.59 -16.93
C ILE A 114 -1.77 -1.92 -17.35
N SER A 115 -2.96 -1.91 -17.95
CA SER A 115 -3.60 -3.13 -18.46
C SER A 115 -2.73 -3.85 -19.50
N GLN A 116 -2.08 -3.12 -20.40
CA GLN A 116 -1.19 -3.69 -21.41
C GLN A 116 0.07 -4.34 -20.81
N ILE A 117 0.68 -3.70 -19.80
CA ILE A 117 1.90 -4.20 -19.16
C ILE A 117 1.63 -5.24 -18.06
N SER A 118 0.37 -5.42 -17.64
CA SER A 118 -0.04 -6.32 -16.56
C SER A 118 0.38 -7.78 -16.77
N SER A 119 0.57 -8.20 -18.02
CA SER A 119 1.04 -9.54 -18.39
C SER A 119 2.46 -9.83 -17.93
N LYS A 120 3.31 -8.81 -17.77
CA LYS A 120 4.72 -8.93 -17.37
C LYS A 120 5.02 -8.27 -16.03
N PHE A 121 4.32 -7.19 -15.71
CA PHE A 121 4.54 -6.41 -14.49
C PHE A 121 3.31 -6.47 -13.60
N HIS A 122 3.50 -6.88 -12.35
CA HIS A 122 2.47 -6.84 -11.33
C HIS A 122 2.50 -5.47 -10.64
N LEU A 123 1.69 -4.55 -11.15
CA LEU A 123 1.57 -3.19 -10.61
C LEU A 123 0.28 -3.04 -9.80
N GLU A 124 0.42 -2.71 -8.52
CA GLU A 124 -0.70 -2.35 -7.65
C GLU A 124 -0.78 -0.83 -7.49
N VAL A 125 -1.98 -0.28 -7.54
CA VAL A 125 -2.22 1.17 -7.43
C VAL A 125 -3.06 1.43 -6.20
N PHE A 126 -2.58 2.32 -5.32
CA PHE A 126 -3.30 2.78 -4.14
C PHE A 126 -3.46 4.30 -4.17
N GLN A 127 -4.60 4.79 -3.74
CA GLN A 127 -4.75 6.22 -3.50
C GLN A 127 -4.15 6.61 -2.16
N GLU A 128 -3.53 7.79 -2.07
CA GLU A 128 -3.04 8.33 -0.81
C GLU A 128 -4.16 8.37 0.26
N ALA A 129 -5.39 8.68 -0.16
CA ALA A 129 -6.55 8.70 0.71
C ALA A 129 -6.84 7.32 1.36
N GLU A 130 -6.62 6.22 0.64
CA GLU A 130 -6.82 4.86 1.14
C GLU A 130 -5.71 4.45 2.11
N MET A 131 -4.50 4.98 1.92
CA MET A 131 -3.33 4.65 2.73
C MET A 131 -3.19 5.51 4.00
N LEU A 132 -3.98 6.58 4.13
CA LEU A 132 -3.97 7.46 5.30
C LEU A 132 -4.43 6.76 6.58
N VAL A 133 -5.24 5.71 6.44
CA VAL A 133 -5.84 4.99 7.55
C VAL A 133 -5.54 3.50 7.39
N ASN A 134 -4.92 2.89 8.39
CA ASN A 134 -4.71 1.44 8.37
C ASN A 134 -6.05 0.73 8.64
N ILE A 135 -6.71 0.28 7.56
CA ILE A 135 -8.03 -0.36 7.62
C ILE A 135 -8.05 -1.56 8.58
N LYS A 136 -6.93 -2.30 8.70
CA LYS A 136 -6.80 -3.44 9.62
C LYS A 136 -7.00 -3.05 11.09
N GLU A 137 -6.68 -1.82 11.48
CA GLU A 137 -6.88 -1.34 12.85
C GLU A 137 -8.33 -0.96 13.14
N HIS A 138 -9.09 -0.60 12.10
CA HIS A 138 -10.49 -0.13 12.22
C HIS A 138 -11.54 -1.22 11.93
N LEU A 139 -11.14 -2.38 11.42
CA LEU A 139 -12.05 -3.50 11.22
C LEU A 139 -12.44 -4.12 12.58
N PRO A 140 -13.74 -4.38 12.81
CA PRO A 140 -14.19 -5.16 13.96
C PRO A 140 -13.49 -6.52 13.98
N ARG A 141 -13.00 -6.92 15.15
CA ARG A 141 -12.18 -8.13 15.29
C ARG A 141 -13.05 -9.36 15.58
N ILE A 142 -12.66 -10.52 15.04
CA ILE A 142 -13.21 -11.83 15.41
C ILE A 142 -12.07 -12.70 15.93
N GLN A 143 -12.25 -13.33 17.09
CA GLN A 143 -11.21 -14.21 17.62
C GLN A 143 -11.16 -15.51 16.81
N VAL A 144 -9.97 -16.03 16.51
CA VAL A 144 -9.81 -17.35 15.86
C VAL A 144 -10.37 -18.50 16.71
N THR A 145 -10.59 -18.26 18.00
CA THR A 145 -11.24 -19.19 18.95
C THR A 145 -12.77 -19.17 18.86
N ASP A 146 -13.37 -18.21 18.16
CA ASP A 146 -14.81 -18.15 17.93
C ASP A 146 -15.29 -19.42 17.20
N PRO A 147 -16.43 -20.02 17.58
CA PRO A 147 -16.94 -21.24 16.94
C PRO A 147 -17.10 -21.12 15.43
N ILE A 148 -17.56 -19.96 14.93
CA ILE A 148 -17.72 -19.70 13.48
C ILE A 148 -16.35 -19.58 12.82
N ALA A 149 -15.41 -18.87 13.47
CA ALA A 149 -14.05 -18.77 12.97
C ALA A 149 -13.38 -20.15 12.87
N ARG A 150 -13.56 -21.01 13.88
CA ARG A 150 -13.05 -22.38 13.89
C ARG A 150 -13.72 -23.25 12.83
N TYR A 151 -15.04 -23.15 12.68
CA TYR A 151 -15.81 -23.89 11.69
C TYR A 151 -15.32 -23.62 10.25
N PHE A 152 -15.06 -22.35 9.92
CA PHE A 152 -14.52 -21.95 8.62
C PHE A 152 -12.98 -22.00 8.53
N GLY A 153 -12.29 -22.43 9.59
CA GLY A 153 -10.83 -22.54 9.61
C GLY A 153 -10.08 -21.21 9.47
N LEU A 154 -10.64 -20.12 10.00
CA LEU A 154 -10.04 -18.79 9.91
C LEU A 154 -8.69 -18.73 10.62
N LYS A 155 -7.69 -18.20 9.92
CA LYS A 155 -6.34 -17.95 10.45
C LYS A 155 -6.18 -16.47 10.80
N ARG A 156 -5.33 -16.20 11.81
CA ARG A 156 -4.92 -14.83 12.15
C ARG A 156 -4.43 -14.10 10.90
N GLY A 157 -4.93 -12.89 10.67
CA GLY A 157 -4.60 -12.11 9.47
C GLY A 157 -5.64 -12.15 8.36
N GLN A 158 -6.63 -13.04 8.43
CA GLN A 158 -7.69 -13.12 7.42
C GLN A 158 -8.80 -12.09 7.69
N VAL A 159 -9.40 -11.59 6.61
CA VAL A 159 -10.61 -10.74 6.67
C VAL A 159 -11.78 -11.55 6.14
N VAL A 160 -12.89 -11.54 6.87
CA VAL A 160 -14.13 -12.22 6.47
C VAL A 160 -15.23 -11.23 6.16
N LYS A 161 -16.00 -11.51 5.11
CA LYS A 161 -17.21 -10.77 4.74
C LYS A 161 -18.42 -11.48 5.35
N ILE A 162 -19.19 -10.75 6.15
CA ILE A 162 -20.44 -11.22 6.75
C ILE A 162 -21.58 -10.50 6.04
N ILE A 163 -22.49 -11.27 5.47
CA ILE A 163 -23.69 -10.76 4.79
C ILE A 163 -24.89 -11.23 5.59
N ARG A 164 -25.74 -10.29 6.02
CA ARG A 164 -26.99 -10.57 6.73
C ARG A 164 -28.17 -9.99 5.96
N PRO A 165 -29.33 -10.65 5.94
CA PRO A 165 -30.55 -10.00 5.47
C PRO A 165 -30.86 -8.79 6.37
N SER A 166 -31.29 -7.69 5.77
CA SER A 166 -31.70 -6.47 6.47
C SER A 166 -33.04 -6.03 5.92
N GLU A 167 -33.99 -5.74 6.81
CA GLU A 167 -35.35 -5.36 6.41
C GLU A 167 -35.40 -4.02 5.66
N THR A 168 -34.51 -3.08 5.99
CA THR A 168 -34.49 -1.74 5.38
C THR A 168 -33.55 -1.64 4.17
N ALA A 169 -32.39 -2.28 4.22
CA ALA A 169 -31.36 -2.17 3.18
C ALA A 169 -31.31 -3.39 2.24
N GLY A 170 -32.17 -4.39 2.44
CA GLY A 170 -32.11 -5.70 1.78
C GLY A 170 -30.97 -6.58 2.30
N ARG A 171 -29.73 -6.07 2.29
CA ARG A 171 -28.53 -6.79 2.79
C ARG A 171 -27.63 -5.86 3.58
N TYR A 172 -27.29 -6.27 4.80
CA TYR A 172 -26.24 -5.66 5.62
C TYR A 172 -24.92 -6.40 5.40
N VAL A 173 -23.91 -5.69 4.91
CA VAL A 173 -22.57 -6.23 4.65
C VAL A 173 -21.60 -5.63 5.65
N THR A 174 -20.87 -6.46 6.38
CA THR A 174 -19.79 -6.04 7.29
C THR A 174 -18.56 -6.91 7.11
N TYR A 175 -17.39 -6.38 7.43
CA TYR A 175 -16.12 -7.10 7.35
C TYR A 175 -15.51 -7.22 8.75
N ARG A 176 -14.91 -8.37 9.07
CA ARG A 176 -14.21 -8.59 10.33
C ARG A 176 -12.79 -9.10 10.12
N TYR A 177 -11.86 -8.66 10.95
CA TYR A 177 -10.46 -9.08 10.93
C TYR A 177 -10.19 -10.17 11.98
N ALA A 178 -9.65 -11.31 11.57
CA ALA A 178 -9.36 -12.45 12.44
C ALA A 178 -8.10 -12.23 13.28
N VAL A 179 -8.25 -12.32 14.61
CA VAL A 179 -7.19 -12.13 15.62
C VAL A 179 -7.05 -13.29 16.58
#